data_AF-A0A4Q3B628-F1
#
_entry.id   AF-A0A4Q3B628-F1
#
_cell.length_a   1.000
_cell.length_b   1.000
_cell.length_c   1.000
_cell.angle_alpha   90.00
_cell.angle_beta   90.00
_cell.angle_gamma   90.00
#
_symmetry.space_group_name_H-M   'P 1'
#
loop_
_entity.id
_entity.type
_entity.pdbx_description
1 polymer ?
#
loop_
_entity_poly.entity_id
_entity_poly.type
_entity_poly.pdbx_seq_one_letter_code
_entity_poly.pdbx_strand_id
1 'polypeptide(L)'
;MKRIILLALSMLFMGITIQAQRYAVIDSKYILEKIPDYTEAQKKLDEFSRLWQQELDQKQAAVDKMFKDYDAEQVMLPDNLKKKREDELYNKEKELRDLKRRRFGFEGDLFKKRQELIKPIQDRVYNAVQKLAVDKQY
;
A
#
# COMPACT_ATOMS: atom_id res chain seq x y z
N MET A 1 63.55 -30.78 -8.61
CA MET A 1 63.62 -30.52 -7.17
C MET A 1 63.30 -29.07 -6.82
N LYS A 2 64.20 -28.09 -7.05
CA LYS A 2 64.00 -26.67 -6.62
C LYS A 2 62.75 -25.98 -7.19
N ARG A 3 62.39 -26.25 -8.46
CA ARG A 3 61.19 -25.69 -9.11
C ARG A 3 59.87 -26.26 -8.57
N ILE A 4 59.87 -27.52 -8.12
CA ILE A 4 58.69 -28.17 -7.54
C ILE A 4 58.42 -27.62 -6.13
N ILE A 5 59.49 -27.36 -5.37
CA ILE A 5 59.40 -26.71 -4.06
C ILE A 5 58.87 -25.28 -4.19
N LEU A 6 59.31 -24.52 -5.19
CA LEU A 6 58.82 -23.17 -5.48
C LEU A 6 57.33 -23.14 -5.87
N LEU A 7 56.89 -24.09 -6.70
CA LEU A 7 55.47 -24.24 -7.08
C LEU A 7 54.60 -24.63 -5.88
N ALA A 8 55.06 -25.57 -5.05
CA ALA A 8 54.38 -25.96 -3.82
C ALA A 8 54.30 -24.81 -2.82
N LEU A 9 55.37 -24.00 -2.71
CA LEU A 9 55.38 -22.80 -1.86
C LEU A 9 54.42 -21.72 -2.38
N SER A 10 54.32 -21.51 -3.70
CA SER A 10 53.37 -20.57 -4.28
C SER A 10 51.91 -20.98 -4.11
N MET A 11 51.60 -22.28 -4.13
CA MET A 11 50.25 -22.79 -3.85
C MET A 11 49.86 -22.61 -2.39
N LEU A 12 50.82 -22.66 -1.46
CA LEU A 12 50.57 -22.41 -0.03
C LEU A 12 50.15 -20.96 0.27
N PHE A 13 50.56 -19.99 -0.56
CA PHE A 13 50.20 -18.57 -0.40
C PHE A 13 48.84 -18.20 -1.03
N MET A 14 48.23 -19.06 -1.85
CA MET A 14 46.92 -18.79 -2.47
C MET A 14 45.72 -19.02 -1.53
N GLY A 15 45.93 -19.55 -0.31
CA GLY A 15 44.85 -19.99 0.59
C GLY A 15 44.25 -18.94 1.54
N ILE A 16 44.65 -17.66 1.52
CA ILE A 16 44.39 -16.73 2.66
C ILE A 16 43.34 -15.64 2.38
N THR A 17 42.50 -15.74 1.34
CA THR A 17 41.47 -14.71 1.12
C THR A 17 40.09 -15.29 0.85
N ILE A 18 39.52 -16.01 1.84
CA ILE A 18 38.08 -16.23 1.89
C ILE A 18 37.49 -15.06 2.68
N GLN A 19 37.12 -13.97 2.00
CA GLN A 19 36.26 -12.97 2.60
C GLN A 19 34.84 -13.53 2.62
N ALA A 20 34.39 -14.02 3.77
CA ALA A 20 33.01 -14.41 3.96
C ALA A 20 32.11 -13.15 3.85
N GLN A 21 31.17 -13.16 2.91
CA GLN A 21 30.18 -12.09 2.79
C GLN A 21 29.36 -12.05 4.08
N ARG A 22 29.49 -10.95 4.83
CA ARG A 22 28.70 -10.70 6.05
C ARG A 22 27.36 -10.16 5.60
N TYR A 23 26.28 -10.75 6.06
CA TYR A 23 24.92 -10.27 5.80
C TYR A 23 24.15 -10.19 7.11
N ALA A 24 23.19 -9.28 7.17
CA ALA A 24 22.26 -9.13 8.29
C ALA A 24 20.83 -9.14 7.76
N VAL A 25 19.93 -9.79 8.49
CA VAL A 25 18.48 -9.78 8.22
C VAL A 25 17.83 -8.93 9.29
N ILE A 26 16.98 -8.00 8.88
CA ILE A 26 16.23 -7.14 9.79
C ILE A 26 14.73 -7.39 9.65
N ASP A 27 14.03 -7.31 10.76
CA ASP A 27 12.57 -7.26 10.76
C ASP A 27 12.11 -5.81 10.72
N SER A 28 11.92 -5.29 9.50
CA SER A 28 11.46 -3.91 9.29
C SER A 28 10.10 -3.64 9.92
N LYS A 29 9.22 -4.65 9.97
CA LYS A 29 7.88 -4.49 10.58
C LYS A 29 8.02 -4.31 12.09
N TYR A 30 8.80 -5.16 12.74
CA TYR A 30 9.09 -5.03 14.18
C TYR A 30 9.70 -3.65 14.52
N ILE A 31 10.65 -3.17 13.72
CA ILE A 31 11.27 -1.85 13.94
C ILE A 31 10.23 -0.73 13.80
N LEU A 32 9.43 -0.75 12.73
CA LEU A 32 8.42 0.28 12.45
C LEU A 32 7.35 0.32 13.55
N GLU A 33 6.88 -0.84 14.02
CA GLU A 33 5.86 -0.93 15.10
C GLU A 33 6.32 -0.34 16.44
N LYS A 34 7.64 -0.21 16.65
CA LYS A 34 8.20 0.44 17.85
C LYS A 34 8.36 1.95 17.71
N ILE A 35 8.09 2.53 16.53
CA ILE A 35 8.17 3.97 16.28
C ILE A 35 6.80 4.59 16.52
N PRO A 36 6.63 5.48 17.53
CA PRO A 36 5.35 6.11 17.82
C PRO A 36 4.71 6.81 16.61
N ASP A 37 5.52 7.54 15.83
CA ASP A 37 5.08 8.21 14.60
C ASP A 37 4.45 7.24 13.60
N TYR A 38 4.98 6.02 13.47
CA TYR A 38 4.45 5.00 12.57
C TYR A 38 3.08 4.53 13.04
N THR A 39 2.94 4.26 14.34
CA THR A 39 1.65 3.87 14.93
C THR A 39 0.61 4.97 14.76
N GLU A 40 0.98 6.23 14.95
CA GLU A 40 0.06 7.37 14.75
C GLU A 40 -0.33 7.53 13.27
N ALA A 41 0.64 7.46 12.37
CA ALA A 41 0.39 7.51 10.93
C ALA A 41 -0.53 6.38 10.45
N GLN A 42 -0.33 5.16 10.98
CA GLN A 42 -1.20 4.02 10.69
C GLN A 42 -2.62 4.25 11.18
N LYS A 43 -2.80 4.75 12.42
CA LYS A 43 -4.13 5.09 12.97
C LYS A 43 -4.85 6.14 12.11
N LYS A 44 -4.14 7.19 11.67
CA LYS A 44 -4.70 8.21 10.77
C LYS A 44 -5.12 7.62 9.43
N LEU A 45 -4.31 6.72 8.87
CA LEU A 45 -4.64 6.03 7.62
C LEU A 45 -5.89 5.16 7.76
N ASP A 46 -6.01 4.43 8.87
CA ASP A 46 -7.18 3.60 9.17
C ASP A 46 -8.44 4.47 9.39
N GLU A 47 -8.29 5.65 9.99
CA GLU A 47 -9.37 6.62 10.12
C GLU A 47 -9.86 7.14 8.77
N PHE A 48 -8.96 7.53 7.86
CA PHE A 48 -9.34 7.91 6.49
C PHE A 48 -10.08 6.77 5.77
N SER A 49 -9.58 5.54 5.89
CA SER A 49 -10.22 4.37 5.31
C SER A 49 -11.63 4.19 5.85
N ARG A 50 -11.83 4.30 7.17
CA ARG A 50 -13.14 4.19 7.80
C ARG A 50 -14.10 5.28 7.36
N LEU A 51 -13.65 6.54 7.33
CA LEU A 51 -14.47 7.68 6.91
C LEU A 51 -14.93 7.54 5.46
N TRP A 52 -14.05 7.13 4.56
CA TRP A 52 -14.44 6.92 3.16
C TRP A 52 -15.30 5.69 2.96
N GLN A 53 -15.10 4.63 3.75
CA GLN A 53 -16.01 3.49 3.72
C GLN A 53 -17.42 3.92 4.15
N GLN A 54 -17.55 4.70 5.23
CA GLN A 54 -18.83 5.25 5.68
C GLN A 54 -19.47 6.15 4.62
N GLU A 55 -18.69 6.98 3.93
CA GLU A 55 -19.17 7.81 2.80
C GLU A 55 -19.76 6.94 1.68
N LEU A 56 -19.06 5.85 1.30
CA LEU A 56 -19.52 4.93 0.27
C LEU A 56 -20.79 4.19 0.70
N ASP A 57 -20.85 3.71 1.94
CA ASP A 57 -22.00 2.97 2.47
C ASP A 57 -23.26 3.85 2.49
N GLN A 58 -23.13 5.13 2.90
CA GLN A 58 -24.24 6.09 2.87
C GLN A 58 -24.74 6.33 1.44
N LYS A 59 -23.84 6.48 0.47
CA LYS A 59 -24.20 6.67 -0.94
C LYS A 59 -24.82 5.42 -1.55
N GLN A 60 -24.32 4.24 -1.20
CA GLN A 60 -24.91 2.96 -1.62
C GLN A 60 -26.34 2.83 -1.09
N ALA A 61 -26.57 3.10 0.20
CA ALA A 61 -27.90 3.05 0.80
C ALA A 61 -28.89 4.03 0.12
N ALA A 62 -28.41 5.21 -0.28
CA ALA A 62 -29.22 6.17 -1.03
C ALA A 62 -29.60 5.64 -2.42
N VAL A 63 -28.66 5.03 -3.14
CA VAL A 63 -28.91 4.40 -4.46
C VAL A 63 -29.89 3.23 -4.32
N ASP A 64 -29.69 2.35 -3.33
CA ASP A 64 -30.58 1.21 -3.07
C ASP A 64 -32.01 1.67 -2.76
N LYS A 65 -32.15 2.78 -2.03
CA LYS A 65 -33.46 3.39 -1.79
C LYS A 65 -34.08 3.90 -3.09
N MET A 66 -33.33 4.62 -3.92
CA MET A 66 -33.83 5.10 -5.22
C MET A 66 -34.31 3.95 -6.12
N PHE A 67 -33.61 2.81 -6.10
CA PHE A 67 -34.04 1.62 -6.84
C PHE A 67 -35.36 1.07 -6.33
N LYS A 68 -35.51 0.95 -5.00
CA LYS A 68 -36.77 0.48 -4.38
C LYS A 68 -37.93 1.42 -4.68
N ASP A 69 -37.70 2.72 -4.61
CA ASP A 69 -38.71 3.74 -4.91
C ASP A 69 -39.12 3.67 -6.40
N TYR A 70 -38.14 3.49 -7.31
CA TYR A 70 -38.42 3.30 -8.73
C TYR A 70 -39.23 2.03 -9.00
N ASP A 71 -38.86 0.90 -8.38
CA ASP A 71 -39.54 -0.38 -8.57
C ASP A 71 -41.01 -0.34 -8.12
N ALA A 72 -41.30 0.40 -7.05
CA ALA A 72 -42.67 0.61 -6.56
C ALA A 72 -43.50 1.55 -7.45
N GLU A 73 -42.88 2.58 -8.03
CA GLU A 73 -43.57 3.64 -8.78
C GLU A 73 -43.67 3.36 -10.29
N GLN A 74 -42.76 2.55 -10.87
CA GLN A 74 -42.55 2.44 -12.33
C GLN A 74 -43.80 2.04 -13.13
N VAL A 75 -44.75 1.31 -12.54
CA VAL A 75 -45.99 0.90 -13.24
C VAL A 75 -46.93 2.09 -13.43
N MET A 76 -46.85 3.10 -12.56
CA MET A 76 -47.69 4.29 -12.58
C MET A 76 -47.06 5.45 -13.38
N LEU A 77 -45.78 5.35 -13.73
CA LEU A 77 -45.05 6.40 -14.41
C LEU A 77 -45.27 6.34 -15.94
N PRO A 78 -45.46 7.49 -16.62
CA PRO A 78 -45.35 7.58 -18.07
C PRO A 78 -43.92 7.31 -18.56
N ASP A 79 -43.76 6.84 -19.80
CA ASP A 79 -42.48 6.39 -20.35
C ASP A 79 -41.35 7.45 -20.30
N ASN A 80 -41.69 8.73 -20.47
CA ASN A 80 -40.72 9.81 -20.38
C ASN A 80 -40.14 9.97 -18.95
N LEU A 81 -40.96 9.77 -17.92
CA LEU A 81 -40.54 9.83 -16.52
C LEU A 81 -39.78 8.57 -16.12
N LYS A 82 -40.16 7.39 -16.63
CA LYS A 82 -39.39 6.15 -16.43
C LYS A 82 -37.96 6.33 -16.90
N LYS A 83 -37.78 6.73 -18.17
CA LYS A 83 -36.46 6.95 -18.76
C LYS A 83 -35.63 7.94 -17.96
N LYS A 84 -36.23 9.04 -17.50
CA LYS A 84 -35.54 10.02 -16.66
C LYS A 84 -35.06 9.41 -15.33
N ARG A 85 -35.90 8.62 -14.65
CA ARG A 85 -35.53 7.94 -13.40
C ARG A 85 -34.44 6.88 -13.61
N GLU A 86 -34.50 6.14 -14.71
CA GLU A 86 -33.46 5.17 -15.10
C GLU A 86 -32.11 5.86 -15.34
N ASP A 87 -32.11 6.99 -16.06
CA ASP A 87 -30.90 7.78 -16.29
C ASP A 87 -30.33 8.34 -14.98
N GLU A 88 -31.19 8.81 -14.07
CA GLU A 88 -30.78 9.27 -12.73
C GLU A 88 -30.15 8.13 -11.90
N LEU A 89 -30.77 6.96 -11.89
CA LEU A 89 -30.25 5.76 -11.22
C LEU A 89 -28.90 5.35 -11.78
N TYR A 90 -28.80 5.24 -13.11
CA TYR A 90 -27.55 4.89 -13.80
C TYR A 90 -26.42 5.87 -13.46
N ASN A 91 -26.71 7.17 -13.47
CA ASN A 91 -25.73 8.20 -13.13
C ASN A 91 -25.28 8.10 -11.67
N LYS A 92 -26.20 7.88 -10.73
CA LYS A 92 -25.89 7.75 -9.30
C LYS A 92 -25.05 6.50 -9.01
N GLU A 93 -25.36 5.37 -9.63
CA GLU A 93 -24.52 4.18 -9.55
C GLU A 93 -23.13 4.43 -10.13
N LYS A 94 -23.05 5.10 -11.28
CA LYS A 94 -21.77 5.42 -11.93
C LYS A 94 -20.92 6.30 -11.03
N GLU A 95 -21.51 7.35 -10.45
CA GLU A 95 -20.85 8.23 -9.47
C GLU A 95 -20.30 7.42 -8.29
N LEU A 96 -21.08 6.48 -7.75
CA LEU A 96 -20.66 5.62 -6.65
C LEU A 96 -19.50 4.71 -7.03
N ARG A 97 -19.57 4.05 -8.20
CA ARG A 97 -18.47 3.21 -8.72
C ARG A 97 -17.20 4.02 -8.92
N ASP A 98 -17.31 5.20 -9.52
CA ASP A 98 -16.19 6.09 -9.77
C ASP A 98 -15.57 6.62 -8.46
N LEU A 99 -16.40 6.95 -7.47
CA LEU A 99 -15.93 7.34 -6.14
C LEU A 99 -15.19 6.20 -5.45
N LYS A 100 -15.75 4.97 -5.46
CA LYS A 100 -15.09 3.80 -4.89
C LYS A 100 -13.72 3.55 -5.53
N ARG A 101 -13.62 3.64 -6.86
CA ARG A 101 -12.35 3.53 -7.59
C ARG A 101 -11.39 4.67 -7.23
N ARG A 102 -11.88 5.90 -7.07
CA ARG A 102 -11.05 7.05 -6.67
C ARG A 102 -10.47 6.86 -5.27
N ARG A 103 -11.27 6.38 -4.30
CA ARG A 103 -10.84 6.17 -2.91
C ARG A 103 -9.90 4.97 -2.75
N PHE A 104 -10.32 3.81 -3.26
CA PHE A 104 -9.72 2.51 -2.97
C PHE A 104 -9.17 1.77 -4.19
N GLY A 105 -9.26 2.36 -5.38
CA GLY A 105 -8.68 1.78 -6.58
C GLY A 105 -7.15 1.86 -6.61
N PHE A 106 -6.56 1.34 -7.68
CA PHE A 106 -5.13 1.42 -7.91
C PHE A 106 -4.66 2.87 -7.91
N GLU A 107 -3.63 3.19 -7.11
CA GLU A 107 -3.14 4.56 -6.89
C GLU A 107 -4.22 5.57 -6.47
N GLY A 108 -5.31 5.09 -5.86
CA GLY A 108 -6.38 5.90 -5.32
C GLY A 108 -5.96 6.74 -4.11
N ASP A 109 -6.91 7.48 -3.55
CA ASP A 109 -6.67 8.40 -2.45
C ASP A 109 -6.06 7.72 -1.22
N LEU A 110 -6.48 6.49 -0.89
CA LEU A 110 -5.91 5.74 0.24
C LEU A 110 -4.45 5.36 0.02
N PHE A 111 -4.10 4.97 -1.20
CA PHE A 111 -2.71 4.68 -1.54
C PHE A 111 -1.85 5.94 -1.44
N LYS A 112 -2.33 7.07 -1.98
CA LYS A 112 -1.63 8.35 -1.88
C LYS A 112 -1.44 8.79 -0.44
N LYS A 113 -2.48 8.65 0.41
CA LYS A 113 -2.37 8.94 1.85
C LYS A 113 -1.39 8.03 2.56
N ARG A 114 -1.34 6.74 2.20
CA ARG A 114 -0.32 5.82 2.71
C ARG A 114 1.08 6.28 2.33
N GLN A 115 1.30 6.67 1.08
CA GLN A 115 2.59 7.19 0.64
C GLN A 115 2.96 8.49 1.38
N GLU A 116 2.02 9.40 1.56
CA GLU A 116 2.24 10.66 2.27
C GLU A 116 2.62 10.46 3.74
N LEU A 117 1.93 9.55 4.44
CA LEU A 117 2.08 9.38 5.88
C LEU A 117 3.16 8.36 6.28
N ILE A 118 3.25 7.23 5.57
CA ILE A 118 4.08 6.09 5.97
C ILE A 118 5.45 6.12 5.32
N LYS A 119 5.54 6.53 4.04
CA LYS A 119 6.80 6.51 3.28
C LYS A 119 7.92 7.31 3.96
N PRO A 120 7.70 8.53 4.47
CA PRO A 120 8.77 9.29 5.13
C PRO A 120 9.34 8.56 6.36
N ILE A 121 8.51 7.78 7.06
CA ILE A 121 8.93 7.01 8.23
C ILE A 121 9.74 5.79 7.79
N GLN A 122 9.30 5.09 6.75
CA GLN A 122 10.05 3.99 6.14
C GLN A 122 11.41 4.45 5.61
N ASP A 123 11.46 5.58 4.93
CA ASP A 123 12.70 6.16 4.40
C ASP A 123 13.68 6.52 5.53
N ARG A 124 13.19 7.08 6.66
CA ARG A 124 14.03 7.32 7.85
C ARG A 124 14.63 6.02 8.40
N VAL A 125 13.82 4.96 8.53
CA VAL A 125 14.30 3.65 9.02
C VAL A 125 15.30 3.05 8.04
N TYR A 126 15.01 3.10 6.75
CA TYR A 126 15.89 2.60 5.70
C TYR A 126 17.26 3.27 5.75
N ASN A 127 17.30 4.61 5.84
CA ASN A 127 18.56 5.36 5.94
C ASN A 127 19.34 5.02 7.22
N ALA A 128 18.64 4.82 8.35
CA ALA A 128 19.27 4.41 9.61
C ALA A 128 19.89 3.01 9.51
N VAL A 129 19.18 2.06 8.89
CA VAL A 129 19.67 0.70 8.64
C VAL A 129 20.85 0.70 7.69
N GLN A 130 20.79 1.46 6.59
CA GLN A 130 21.91 1.58 5.65
C GLN A 130 23.17 2.12 6.33
N LYS A 131 23.03 3.16 7.15
CA LYS A 131 24.15 3.71 7.92
C LYS A 131 24.76 2.66 8.84
N LEU A 132 23.91 1.89 9.55
CA LEU A 132 24.36 0.82 10.44
C LEU A 132 25.08 -0.31 9.67
N ALA A 133 24.59 -0.68 8.49
CA ALA A 133 25.20 -1.70 7.65
C ALA A 133 26.61 -1.27 7.22
N VAL A 134 26.76 -0.04 6.72
CA VAL A 134 28.06 0.54 6.33
C VAL A 134 29.02 0.59 7.52
N ASP A 135 28.56 1.11 8.67
CA ASP A 135 29.39 1.24 9.89
C ASP A 135 29.87 -0.12 10.42
N LYS A 136 29.09 -1.18 10.22
CA LYS A 136 29.40 -2.53 10.70
C LYS A 136 30.00 -3.46 9.65
N GLN A 137 30.19 -2.95 8.42
CA GLN A 137 30.66 -3.70 7.26
C GLN A 137 29.81 -4.96 6.98
N TYR A 138 28.48 -4.78 7.00
CA TYR A 138 27.49 -5.72 6.48
C TYR A 138 27.00 -5.30 5.10
#